data_AF-A0AAE3VZH2-F1
#
_entry.id   AF-A0AAE3VZH2-F1
#
_cell.length_a   1.000
_cell.length_b   1.000
_cell.length_c   1.000
_cell.angle_alpha   90.00
_cell.angle_beta   90.00
_cell.angle_gamma   90.00
#
_symmetry.space_group_name_H-M   'P 1'
#
loop_
_entity.id
_entity.type
_entity.pdbx_description
1 polymer ?
#
loop_
_entity_poly.entity_id
_entity_poly.type
_entity_poly.pdbx_seq_one_letter_code
_entity_poly.pdbx_strand_id
1 'polypeptide(L)'
;MSALPEPMRARLAAKNAMPPMEVLREFLMGDVADFSLDEVRDNLAEIARGSTRSHERALAAIEAVLTDPPPAGELLHLVSWYANRALRDKTDAGAAGFLREVADILRDVITEATPGR
;
A
#
# COMPACT_ATOMS: atom_id res chain seq x y z
N MET A 1 32.83 4.77 -2.01
CA MET A 1 31.40 4.46 -1.81
C MET A 1 31.32 3.31 -0.82
N SER A 2 31.05 3.57 0.46
CA SER A 2 30.94 2.48 1.45
C SER A 2 29.69 1.65 1.16
N ALA A 3 29.89 0.34 0.98
CA ALA A 3 28.79 -0.60 0.88
C ALA A 3 27.98 -0.59 2.19
N LEU A 4 26.65 -0.69 2.07
CA LEU A 4 25.75 -0.76 3.23
C LEU A 4 26.16 -1.90 4.17
N PRO A 5 26.11 -1.71 5.51
CA PRO A 5 26.38 -2.76 6.47
C PRO A 5 25.51 -4.00 6.22
N GLU A 6 26.07 -5.19 6.40
CA GLU A 6 25.41 -6.48 6.16
C GLU A 6 24.02 -6.64 6.80
N PRO A 7 23.78 -6.24 8.07
CA PRO A 7 22.43 -6.31 8.63
C PRO A 7 21.43 -5.38 7.93
N MET A 8 21.88 -4.22 7.42
CA MET A 8 21.01 -3.32 6.64
C MET A 8 20.72 -3.88 5.24
N ARG A 9 21.71 -4.52 4.60
CA ARG A 9 21.53 -5.21 3.31
C ARG A 9 20.54 -6.37 3.43
N ALA A 10 20.69 -7.23 4.43
CA ALA A 10 19.78 -8.34 4.68
C ALA A 10 18.35 -7.86 4.93
N ARG A 11 18.18 -6.80 5.74
CA ARG A 11 16.86 -6.18 5.98
C ARG A 11 16.24 -5.63 4.69
N LEU A 12 17.04 -5.02 3.82
CA LEU A 12 16.56 -4.49 2.55
C LEU A 12 16.14 -5.60 1.58
N ALA A 13 16.93 -6.67 1.50
CA ALA A 13 16.63 -7.84 0.68
C ALA A 13 15.34 -8.54 1.16
N ALA A 14 15.19 -8.75 2.47
CA ALA A 14 13.97 -9.31 3.05
C ALA A 14 12.74 -8.44 2.74
N LYS A 15 12.86 -7.10 2.86
CA LYS A 15 11.77 -6.17 2.49
C LYS A 15 11.40 -6.18 1.01
N ASN A 16 12.35 -6.45 0.12
CA ASN A 16 12.12 -6.55 -1.32
C ASN A 16 11.54 -7.93 -1.73
N ALA A 17 11.79 -8.98 -0.94
CA ALA A 17 11.29 -10.33 -1.21
C ALA A 17 9.91 -10.62 -0.58
N MET A 18 9.34 -9.65 0.13
CA MET A 18 8.07 -9.80 0.83
C MET A 18 6.93 -10.02 -0.20
N PRO A 19 6.05 -11.02 0.03
CA PRO A 19 4.89 -11.25 -0.83
C PRO A 19 3.98 -10.02 -0.92
N PRO A 20 3.35 -9.76 -2.08
CA PRO A 20 2.44 -8.62 -2.25
C PRO A 20 1.35 -8.52 -1.17
N MET A 21 0.77 -9.65 -0.79
CA MET A 21 -0.25 -9.69 0.27
C MET A 21 0.28 -9.27 1.64
N GLU A 22 1.53 -9.58 1.98
CA GLU A 22 2.12 -9.14 3.25
C GLU A 22 2.42 -7.65 3.24
N VAL A 23 2.98 -7.13 2.14
CA VAL A 23 3.19 -5.69 1.96
C VAL A 23 1.86 -4.93 2.08
N LEU A 24 0.81 -5.43 1.44
CA LEU A 24 -0.50 -4.81 1.46
C LEU A 24 -1.11 -4.83 2.87
N ARG A 25 -1.00 -5.94 3.60
CA ARG A 25 -1.44 -6.02 5.01
C ARG A 25 -0.72 -5.01 5.89
N GLU A 26 0.61 -4.93 5.80
CA GLU A 26 1.40 -3.96 6.57
C GLU A 26 0.97 -2.53 6.27
N PHE A 27 0.83 -2.19 4.99
CA PHE A 27 0.42 -0.86 4.55
C PHE A 27 -0.99 -0.50 5.01
N LEU A 28 -1.96 -1.40 4.85
CA LEU A 28 -3.33 -1.15 5.28
C LEU A 28 -3.41 -0.91 6.79
N MET A 29 -2.69 -1.69 7.60
CA MET A 29 -2.69 -1.50 9.06
C MET A 29 -1.94 -0.24 9.50
N GLY A 30 -0.84 0.11 8.84
CA GLY A 30 0.05 1.18 9.27
C GLY A 30 -0.36 2.56 8.78
N ASP A 31 -0.86 2.64 7.54
CA ASP A 31 -1.02 3.91 6.83
C ASP A 31 -2.46 4.20 6.41
N VAL A 32 -3.37 3.22 6.53
CA VAL A 32 -4.78 3.36 6.09
C VAL A 32 -5.78 3.17 7.22
N ALA A 33 -5.52 2.21 8.13
CA ALA A 33 -6.39 1.92 9.25
C ALA A 33 -6.63 3.16 10.10
N ASP A 34 -7.86 3.34 10.57
CA ASP A 34 -8.30 4.41 11.47
C ASP A 34 -8.30 5.85 10.91
N PHE A 35 -7.79 6.08 9.70
CA PHE A 35 -7.81 7.39 9.03
C PHE A 35 -8.92 7.49 8.00
N SER A 36 -9.42 8.68 7.69
CA SER A 36 -10.20 8.97 6.46
C SER A 36 -9.30 8.97 5.22
N LEU A 37 -9.86 8.87 4.00
CA LEU A 37 -9.01 8.88 2.79
C LEU A 37 -8.25 10.20 2.60
N ASP A 38 -8.81 11.32 3.05
CA ASP A 38 -8.13 12.62 3.03
C ASP A 38 -6.93 12.61 4.00
N GLU A 39 -7.12 12.11 5.23
CA GLU A 39 -6.03 11.97 6.20
C GLU A 39 -4.95 10.98 5.73
N VAL A 40 -5.34 9.90 5.04
CA VAL A 40 -4.40 8.99 4.38
C VAL A 40 -3.58 9.74 3.33
N ARG A 41 -4.22 10.52 2.45
CA ARG A 41 -3.51 11.32 1.44
C ARG A 41 -2.51 12.27 2.09
N ASP A 42 -2.93 13.03 3.11
CA ASP A 42 -2.08 13.99 3.80
C ASP A 42 -0.88 13.32 4.46
N ASN A 43 -1.09 12.21 5.16
CA ASN A 43 -0.02 11.45 5.80
C ASN A 43 0.99 10.91 4.77
N LEU A 44 0.50 10.32 3.68
CA LEU A 44 1.35 9.81 2.61
C LEU A 44 2.14 10.93 1.94
N ALA A 45 1.52 12.09 1.70
CA ALA A 45 2.20 13.27 1.15
C ALA A 45 3.35 13.76 2.05
N GLU A 46 3.16 13.76 3.37
CA GLU A 46 4.22 14.09 4.33
C GLU A 46 5.38 13.09 4.28
N ILE A 47 5.10 11.78 4.23
CA ILE A 47 6.14 10.75 4.12
C ILE A 47 6.89 10.85 2.78
N ALA A 48 6.16 11.14 1.69
CA ALA A 48 6.72 11.23 0.34
C ALA A 48 7.76 12.36 0.19
N ARG A 49 7.74 13.40 1.05
CA ARG A 49 8.79 14.43 1.11
C ARG A 49 10.19 13.86 1.36
N GLY A 50 10.26 12.75 2.10
CA GLY A 50 11.52 12.04 2.36
C GLY A 50 11.83 10.98 1.31
N SER A 51 10.84 10.18 0.93
CA SER A 51 10.97 9.14 -0.10
C SER A 51 9.63 8.57 -0.56
N THR A 52 9.49 8.31 -1.86
CA THR A 52 8.34 7.60 -2.45
C THR A 52 8.47 6.08 -2.41
N ARG A 53 9.61 5.52 -2.01
CA ARG A 53 9.90 4.08 -2.19
C ARG A 53 8.92 3.15 -1.47
N SER A 54 8.45 3.52 -0.27
CA SER A 54 7.44 2.74 0.45
C SER A 54 6.08 2.79 -0.28
N HIS A 55 5.70 3.95 -0.80
CA HIS A 55 4.49 4.16 -1.59
C HIS A 55 4.51 3.35 -2.88
N GLU A 56 5.62 3.38 -3.62
CA GLU A 56 5.82 2.58 -4.83
C GLU A 56 5.67 1.08 -4.56
N ARG A 57 6.23 0.61 -3.43
CA ARG A 57 6.10 -0.80 -3.00
C ARG A 57 4.66 -1.15 -2.65
N ALA A 58 3.95 -0.27 -1.95
CA ALA A 58 2.53 -0.46 -1.60
C ALA A 58 1.64 -0.45 -2.86
N LEU A 59 1.88 0.49 -3.77
CA LEU A 59 1.16 0.59 -5.04
C LEU A 59 1.34 -0.69 -5.88
N ALA A 60 2.59 -1.14 -6.04
CA ALA A 60 2.88 -2.39 -6.76
C ALA A 60 2.22 -3.61 -6.09
N ALA A 61 2.15 -3.64 -4.76
CA ALA A 61 1.47 -4.71 -4.04
C ALA A 61 -0.04 -4.69 -4.26
N ILE A 62 -0.68 -3.52 -4.24
CA ILE A 62 -2.10 -3.37 -4.57
C ILE A 62 -2.36 -3.83 -6.01
N GLU A 63 -1.57 -3.37 -6.97
CA GLU A 63 -1.72 -3.72 -8.39
C GLU A 63 -1.54 -5.23 -8.63
N ALA A 64 -0.57 -5.86 -7.98
CA ALA A 64 -0.37 -7.31 -8.06
C ALA A 64 -1.58 -8.08 -7.50
N VAL A 65 -2.09 -7.68 -6.34
CA VAL A 65 -3.26 -8.31 -5.70
C VAL A 65 -4.54 -8.08 -6.50
N LEU A 66 -4.69 -6.93 -7.18
CA LEU A 66 -5.83 -6.68 -8.06
C LEU A 66 -5.73 -7.41 -9.40
N THR A 67 -4.52 -7.72 -9.86
CA THR A 67 -4.27 -8.46 -11.10
C THR A 67 -4.47 -9.96 -10.93
N ASP A 68 -3.95 -10.52 -9.83
CA ASP A 68 -4.12 -11.91 -9.42
C ASP A 68 -4.82 -11.96 -8.06
N PRO A 69 -6.16 -11.81 -8.04
CA PRO A 69 -6.91 -11.71 -6.80
C PRO A 69 -6.85 -13.02 -5.99
N PRO A 70 -6.83 -12.91 -4.65
CA PRO A 70 -6.91 -14.07 -3.79
C PRO A 70 -8.26 -14.77 -3.92
N PRO A 71 -8.43 -15.97 -3.32
CA PRO A 71 -9.71 -16.68 -3.31
C PRO A 71 -10.89 -15.80 -2.87
N ALA A 72 -12.07 -16.13 -3.35
CA ALA A 72 -13.28 -15.36 -3.08
C ALA A 72 -13.51 -15.16 -1.55
N GLY A 73 -13.83 -13.93 -1.17
CA GLY A 73 -14.02 -13.46 0.20
C GLY A 73 -12.76 -12.88 0.86
N GLU A 74 -11.57 -13.18 0.33
CA GLU A 74 -10.31 -12.76 0.95
C GLU A 74 -10.03 -11.27 0.77
N LEU A 75 -10.44 -10.65 -0.36
CA LEU A 75 -10.26 -9.20 -0.54
C LEU A 75 -11.15 -8.41 0.42
N LEU A 76 -12.41 -8.84 0.58
CA LEU A 76 -13.30 -8.23 1.55
C LEU A 76 -12.77 -8.40 2.99
N HIS A 77 -12.27 -9.60 3.33
CA HIS A 77 -11.66 -9.84 4.63
C HIS A 77 -10.44 -8.96 4.85
N LEU A 78 -9.56 -8.85 3.85
CA LEU A 78 -8.37 -8.01 3.88
C LEU A 78 -8.73 -6.56 4.22
N VAL A 79 -9.64 -5.95 3.46
CA VAL A 79 -10.00 -4.53 3.67
C VAL A 79 -10.73 -4.35 5.01
N SER A 80 -11.62 -5.27 5.37
CA SER A 80 -12.40 -5.16 6.61
C SER A 80 -11.51 -5.28 7.85
N TRP A 81 -10.52 -6.16 7.84
CA TRP A 81 -9.68 -6.44 9.01
C TRP A 81 -8.43 -5.57 9.07
N TYR A 82 -7.72 -5.42 7.96
CA TYR A 82 -6.41 -4.76 7.94
C TYR A 82 -6.52 -3.26 7.68
N ALA A 83 -7.50 -2.81 6.88
CA ALA A 83 -7.77 -1.38 6.72
C ALA A 83 -8.80 -0.85 7.74
N ASN A 84 -9.33 -1.73 8.61
CA ASN A 84 -10.41 -1.42 9.55
C ASN A 84 -11.60 -0.69 8.89
N ARG A 85 -11.98 -1.11 7.67
CA ARG A 85 -13.00 -0.42 6.86
C ARG A 85 -14.31 -1.19 6.76
N ALA A 86 -15.39 -0.55 7.19
CA ALA A 86 -16.74 -1.00 6.91
C ALA A 86 -17.20 -0.51 5.52
N LEU A 87 -17.08 -1.37 4.51
CA LEU A 87 -17.52 -1.05 3.14
C LEU A 87 -19.05 -1.10 3.01
N ARG A 88 -19.61 -0.22 2.18
CA ARG A 88 -21.02 -0.24 1.80
C ARG A 88 -21.34 -1.45 0.93
N ASP A 89 -20.48 -1.72 -0.05
CA ASP A 89 -20.51 -2.95 -0.83
C ASP A 89 -19.63 -4.00 -0.13
N LYS A 90 -20.29 -4.97 0.51
CA LYS A 90 -19.63 -6.05 1.27
C LYS A 90 -19.31 -7.23 0.36
N THR A 91 -18.63 -6.94 -0.73
CA THR A 91 -18.14 -7.95 -1.69
C THR A 91 -16.67 -7.68 -2.01
N ASP A 92 -15.99 -8.67 -2.59
CA ASP A 92 -14.64 -8.48 -3.10
C ASP A 92 -14.57 -7.42 -4.20
N ALA A 93 -15.65 -7.21 -4.95
CA ALA A 93 -15.72 -6.14 -5.94
C ALA A 93 -15.70 -4.75 -5.26
N GLY A 94 -16.46 -4.59 -4.18
CA GLY A 94 -16.42 -3.41 -3.33
C GLY A 94 -15.04 -3.18 -2.71
N ALA A 95 -14.41 -4.24 -2.20
CA ALA A 95 -13.05 -4.18 -1.66
C ALA A 95 -12.01 -3.81 -2.72
N ALA A 96 -12.10 -4.38 -3.92
CA ALA A 96 -11.25 -4.02 -5.04
C ALA A 96 -11.47 -2.56 -5.47
N GLY A 97 -12.71 -2.05 -5.41
CA GLY A 97 -13.02 -0.63 -5.62
C GLY A 97 -12.28 0.26 -4.63
N PHE A 98 -12.39 -0.03 -3.34
CA PHE A 98 -11.66 0.69 -2.30
C PHE A 98 -10.14 0.64 -2.50
N LEU A 99 -9.58 -0.52 -2.81
CA LEU A 99 -8.13 -0.65 -3.06
C LEU A 99 -7.67 0.16 -4.29
N ARG A 100 -8.53 0.32 -5.31
CA ARG A 100 -8.24 1.20 -6.45
C ARG A 100 -8.21 2.67 -6.04
N GLU A 101 -9.15 3.11 -5.21
CA GLU A 101 -9.14 4.49 -4.69
C GLU A 101 -7.85 4.78 -3.91
N VAL A 102 -7.40 3.84 -3.07
CA VAL A 102 -6.13 3.95 -2.34
C VAL A 102 -4.93 3.95 -3.30
N ALA A 103 -4.96 3.11 -4.35
CA ALA A 103 -3.92 3.11 -5.38
C ALA A 103 -3.85 4.44 -6.13
N ASP A 104 -4.99 5.08 -6.42
CA ASP A 104 -5.04 6.39 -7.05
C ASP A 104 -4.44 7.48 -6.16
N ILE A 105 -4.73 7.47 -4.85
CA ILE A 105 -4.07 8.35 -3.88
C ILE A 105 -2.55 8.16 -3.90
N LEU A 106 -2.07 6.92 -3.90
CA LEU A 106 -0.64 6.62 -3.95
C LEU A 106 0.00 7.16 -5.23
N ARG A 107 -0.65 6.98 -6.39
CA ARG A 107 -0.16 7.49 -7.68
C ARG A 107 -0.07 9.01 -7.68
N ASP A 108 -1.09 9.69 -7.19
CA ASP A 108 -1.12 11.14 -7.06
C ASP A 108 0.06 11.62 -6.20
N VAL A 109 0.20 11.08 -4.99
CA VAL A 109 1.25 11.45 -4.05
C VAL A 109 2.65 11.20 -4.63
N ILE A 110 2.87 10.05 -5.28
CA ILE A 110 4.16 9.74 -5.93
C ILE A 110 4.46 10.74 -7.06
N THR A 111 3.45 11.07 -7.87
CA THR A 111 3.58 12.00 -9.00
C THR A 111 3.89 13.41 -8.51
N GLU A 112 3.19 13.88 -7.47
CA GLU A 112 3.41 15.18 -6.84
C GLU A 112 4.80 15.29 -6.20
N ALA A 113 5.28 14.22 -5.56
CA ALA A 113 6.60 14.18 -4.93
C ALA A 113 7.75 14.00 -5.95
N THR A 114 7.45 13.50 -7.16
CA THR A 114 8.43 13.23 -8.21
C THR A 114 8.06 13.92 -9.53
N PRO A 115 7.98 15.27 -9.57
CA PRO A 115 7.58 15.97 -10.78
C PRO A 115 8.64 15.82 -11.87
N GLY A 116 8.34 15.01 -12.90
CA GLY A 116 9.10 14.97 -14.15
C GLY A 116 10.15 13.86 -14.29
N ARG A 117 9.76 12.60 -14.12
CA ARG A 117 10.55 11.47 -14.67
C ARG A 117 10.06 11.05 -16.04
#